data_AF-A0A377JL80-F1
#
_entry.id   AF-A0A377JL80-F1
#
_cell.length_a   1.000
_cell.length_b   1.000
_cell.length_c   1.000
_cell.angle_alpha   90.00
_cell.angle_beta   90.00
_cell.angle_gamma   90.00
#
_symmetry.space_group_name_H-M   'P 1'
#
loop_
_entity.id
_entity.type
_entity.pdbx_description
1 polymer ?
#
loop_
_entity_poly.entity_id
_entity_poly.type
_entity_poly.pdbx_seq_one_letter_code
_entity_poly.pdbx_strand_id
1 'polypeptide(L)' 'MTIHITAKNASKDFTNALKSLAKLADVKLTIQKEPSDELLRSIKAVKNGKVEKFQDFASYKKAMDS' A
#
# COMPACT_ATOMS: atom_id res chain seq x y z
N MET A 1 10.56 -24.33 -8.24
CA MET A 1 9.97 -24.52 -6.90
C MET A 1 9.64 -23.14 -6.34
N THR A 2 8.47 -22.97 -5.73
CA THR A 2 8.04 -21.68 -5.17
C THR A 2 7.77 -21.86 -3.68
N ILE A 3 8.24 -20.94 -2.86
CA ILE A 3 8.05 -20.95 -1.40
C ILE A 3 7.23 -19.72 -1.02
N HIS A 4 6.16 -19.91 -0.25
CA HIS A 4 5.32 -18.84 0.28
C HIS A 4 5.63 -18.64 1.77
N ILE A 5 6.00 -17.41 2.15
CA ILE A 5 6.35 -17.05 3.53
C ILE A 5 5.40 -15.94 3.99
N THR A 6 4.75 -16.15 5.14
CA THR A 6 3.91 -15.14 5.80
C THR A 6 4.55 -14.73 7.11
N ALA A 7 4.87 -13.45 7.27
CA ALA A 7 5.44 -12.88 8.48
C ALA A 7 4.53 -11.77 9.01
N LYS A 8 4.09 -11.87 10.27
CA LYS A 8 3.35 -10.80 10.96
C LYS A 8 4.33 -9.81 11.59
N ASN A 9 4.01 -8.52 11.56
CA ASN A 9 4.84 -7.44 12.12
C ASN A 9 6.27 -7.38 11.54
N ALA A 10 6.43 -7.71 10.26
CA ALA A 10 7.71 -7.64 9.57
C ALA A 10 8.22 -6.19 9.52
N SER A 11 9.37 -5.95 10.14
CA SER A 11 10.01 -4.62 10.11
C SER A 11 10.55 -4.29 8.72
N LYS A 12 10.86 -3.01 8.52
CA LYS A 12 11.54 -2.55 7.30
C LYS A 12 12.88 -3.27 7.12
N ASP A 13 13.62 -3.48 8.20
CA ASP A 13 14.93 -4.14 8.18
C ASP A 13 14.83 -5.61 7.80
N PHE A 14 13.82 -6.32 8.32
CA PHE A 14 13.55 -7.70 7.92
C PHE A 14 13.24 -7.79 6.41
N THR A 15 12.42 -6.87 5.91
CA THR A 15 12.09 -6.82 4.47
C THR A 15 13.32 -6.52 3.61
N ASN A 16 14.24 -5.67 4.09
CA ASN A 16 15.49 -5.37 3.40
C ASN A 16 16.43 -6.59 3.39
N ALA A 17 16.51 -7.32 4.51
CA ALA A 17 17.30 -8.55 4.58
C ALA A 17 16.81 -9.60 3.57
N LEU A 18 15.49 -9.80 3.44
CA LEU A 18 14.92 -10.70 2.44
C LEU A 18 15.28 -10.30 1.00
N LYS A 19 15.27 -9.00 0.68
CA LYS A 19 15.68 -8.50 -0.64
C LYS A 19 17.15 -8.79 -0.93
N SER A 20 18.02 -8.56 0.04
CA SER A 20 19.45 -8.85 -0.09
C SER A 20 19.70 -10.34 -0.31
N LEU A 21 19.03 -11.20 0.45
CA LEU A 21 19.13 -12.66 0.30
C LEU A 21 18.62 -13.12 -1.08
N ALA A 22 17.48 -12.60 -1.53
CA ALA A 22 16.94 -12.93 -2.84
C ALA A 22 17.89 -12.53 -3.98
N LYS A 23 18.53 -11.36 -3.88
CA LYS A 23 19.54 -10.91 -4.85
C LYS A 23 20.78 -11.81 -4.85
N LEU A 24 21.26 -12.21 -3.67
CA LEU A 24 22.43 -13.10 -3.54
C LEU A 24 22.16 -14.50 -4.12
N ALA A 25 20.95 -15.01 -3.95
CA ALA A 25 20.57 -16.34 -4.43
C ALA A 25 20.01 -16.35 -5.86
N ASP A 26 19.97 -15.20 -6.55
CA ASP A 26 19.34 -15.01 -7.86
C ASP A 26 17.88 -15.51 -7.92
N VAL A 27 17.11 -15.22 -6.86
CA VAL A 27 15.70 -15.62 -6.75
C VAL A 27 14.80 -14.39 -6.91
N LYS A 28 13.72 -14.55 -7.68
CA LYS A 28 12.66 -13.54 -7.78
C LYS A 28 11.87 -13.44 -6.49
N LEU A 29 11.99 -12.31 -5.79
CA LEU A 29 11.23 -12.01 -4.57
C LEU A 29 9.99 -11.15 -4.88
N THR A 30 8.82 -11.63 -4.46
CA THR A 30 7.57 -10.87 -4.46
C THR A 30 7.13 -10.61 -3.02
N ILE A 31 7.01 -9.34 -2.62
CA ILE A 31 6.53 -8.95 -1.29
C ILE A 31 5.10 -8.42 -1.43
N GLN A 32 4.14 -9.13 -0.85
CA GLN A 32 2.77 -8.64 -0.73
C GLN A 32 2.63 -7.92 0.61
N LYS A 33 2.29 -6.63 0.56
CA LYS A 33 1.96 -5.84 1.75
C LYS A 33 0.46 -5.79 1.90
N GLU A 34 -0.03 -6.01 3.12
CA GLU A 34 -1.42 -5.72 3.42
C GLU A 34 -1.67 -4.20 3.32
N PRO A 35 -2.82 -3.78 2.77
CA PRO A 35 -3.20 -2.37 2.78
C PRO A 35 -3.30 -1.87 4.22
N SER A 36 -2.95 -0.60 4.47
CA SER A 36 -3.15 -0.02 5.80
C SER A 36 -4.65 0.07 6.15
N ASP A 37 -4.97 0.01 7.44
CA ASP A 37 -6.35 0.20 7.91
C ASP A 37 -6.96 1.53 7.48
N GLU A 38 -6.13 2.57 7.36
CA GLU A 38 -6.53 3.86 6.82
C GLU A 38 -6.95 3.75 5.34
N LEU A 39 -6.11 3.12 4.51
CA LEU A 39 -6.44 2.91 3.10
C LEU A 39 -7.70 2.05 2.94
N LEU A 40 -7.86 1.00 3.74
CA LEU A 40 -9.07 0.18 3.76
C LEU A 40 -10.32 0.99 4.12
N ARG A 41 -10.22 1.91 5.08
CA ARG A 41 -11.30 2.83 5.47
C ARG A 41 -11.64 3.78 4.33
N SER A 42 -10.64 4.39 3.68
CA SER A 42 -10.84 5.28 2.53
C SER A 42 -11.51 4.58 1.35
N ILE A 43 -11.07 3.35 1.03
CA ILE A 43 -11.71 2.53 -0.02
C ILE A 43 -13.19 2.25 0.31
N LYS A 44 -13.50 1.93 1.58
CA LYS A 44 -14.89 1.74 2.03
C LYS A 44 -15.71 3.03 1.92
N ALA A 45 -15.14 4.18 2.29
CA ALA A 45 -15.82 5.47 2.17
C ALA A 45 -16.20 5.78 0.72
N VAL A 46 -15.26 5.60 -0.22
CA VAL A 46 -15.49 5.77 -1.65
C VAL A 46 -16.58 4.83 -2.17
N LYS A 47 -16.51 3.53 -1.84
CA LYS A 47 -17.54 2.55 -2.24
C LYS A 47 -18.93 2.89 -1.73
N ASN A 48 -19.02 3.50 -0.54
CA ASN A 48 -20.28 3.91 0.06
C ASN A 48 -20.76 5.30 -0.41
N GLY A 49 -20.08 5.91 -1.39
CA GLY A 49 -20.42 7.24 -1.88
C GLY A 49 -20.15 8.37 -0.88
N LYS A 50 -19.40 8.11 0.19
CA LYS A 50 -18.95 9.13 1.16
C LYS A 50 -17.74 9.87 0.61
N VAL A 51 -17.97 10.60 -0.47
CA VAL A 51 -16.95 11.38 -1.19
C VAL A 51 -17.42 12.82 -1.30
N GLU A 52 -16.47 13.75 -1.19
CA GLU A 52 -16.72 15.14 -1.53
C GLU A 52 -16.75 15.28 -3.05
N LYS A 53 -17.77 15.97 -3.55
CA LYS A 53 -17.93 16.25 -4.98
C LYS A 53 -17.62 17.71 -5.21
N PHE A 54 -16.76 17.96 -6.19
CA PHE A 54 -16.43 19.31 -6.64
C PHE A 54 -16.94 19.47 -8.07
N GLN A 55 -17.40 20.68 -8.39
CA GLN A 55 -17.94 20.99 -9.71
C GLN A 55 -16.87 20.88 -10.80
N ASP A 56 -15.63 21.27 -10.47
CA ASP A 56 -14.49 21.23 -11.37
C ASP A 56 -13.17 21.04 -10.59
N PHE A 57 -12.10 20.82 -11.34
CA PHE A 57 -10.76 20.64 -10.78
C PHE A 57 -10.22 21.89 -10.06
N ALA A 58 -10.61 23.09 -10.51
CA ALA A 58 -10.17 24.33 -9.86
C ALA A 58 -10.76 24.48 -8.45
N SER A 59 -12.02 24.10 -8.27
CA SER A 59 -12.73 24.07 -6.99
C SER A 59 -12.15 23.03 -6.05
N TYR A 60 -11.85 21.83 -6.57
CA TYR A 60 -11.14 20.80 -5.83
C TYR A 60 -9.76 21.29 -5.34
N LYS A 61 -8.98 21.91 -6.22
CA LYS A 61 -7.64 22.39 -5.88
C LYS A 61 -7.67 23.43 -4.77
N LYS A 62 -8.60 24.40 -4.85
CA LYS A 62 -8.80 25.40 -3.79
C LYS A 62 -9.13 24.77 -2.43
N ALA A 63 -9.94 23.72 -2.41
CA ALA A 63 -10.32 23.02 -1.17
C ALA A 63 -9.16 22.20 -0.57
N MET A 64 -8.25 21.70 -1.40
CA MET A 64 -7.05 20.97 -0.94
C MET A 64 -5.92 21.91 -0.46
N ASP A 65 -5.86 23.12 -1.00
CA ASP A 65 -4.84 24.12 -0.68
C ASP A 65 -5.24 25.03 0.51
N SER A 66 -6.45 24.87 1.08
CA SER A 66 -6.97 25.63 2.25
C SER A 66 -6.86 24.84 3.54
#